data_AF-A0A0A0BML6-F1
#
_entry.id   AF-A0A0A0BML6-F1
#
_cell.length_a   1.000
_cell.length_b   1.000
_cell.length_c   1.000
_cell.angle_alpha   90.00
_cell.angle_beta   90.00
_cell.angle_gamma   90.00
#
_symmetry.space_group_name_H-M   'P 1'
#
loop_
_entity.id
_entity.type
_entity.pdbx_description
1 polymer ?
#
loop_
_entity_poly.entity_id
_entity_poly.type
_entity_poly.pdbx_seq_one_letter_code
_entity_poly.pdbx_strand_id
1 'polypeptide(L)'
;RRYAAVSGDRNPIHTSRLAAKAFGFPRTIAHGMYTAARALAAVGPARGEAYRWDVQFAKPVVLPTTVAVRVAPDGDGYGYQVWNRRTGRPHLTGHVTPHQP
;
A
#
# COMPACT_ATOMS: atom_id res chain seq x y z
N ARG A 1 6.10 -6.45 -11.08
CA ARG A 1 5.89 -6.93 -12.47
C ARG A 1 4.49 -7.50 -12.70
N ARG A 2 4.08 -8.58 -12.02
CA ARG A 2 2.71 -9.15 -12.16
C ARG A 2 1.61 -8.11 -11.91
N TYR A 3 1.73 -7.31 -10.85
CA TYR A 3 0.76 -6.23 -10.58
C TYR A 3 0.63 -5.24 -11.75
N ALA A 4 1.75 -4.74 -12.30
CA ALA A 4 1.74 -3.84 -13.46
C ALA A 4 1.02 -4.40 -14.70
N ALA A 5 1.05 -5.73 -14.88
CA ALA A 5 0.36 -6.37 -15.99
C ALA A 5 -1.17 -6.39 -15.79
N VAL A 6 -1.62 -6.53 -14.55
CA VAL A 6 -3.06 -6.60 -14.19
C VAL A 6 -3.66 -5.20 -13.99
N SER A 7 -2.94 -4.29 -13.32
CA SER A 7 -3.43 -2.95 -12.99
C SER A 7 -3.35 -1.96 -14.16
N GLY A 8 -2.57 -2.28 -15.20
CA GLY A 8 -2.24 -1.34 -16.28
C GLY A 8 -1.16 -0.32 -15.91
N ASP A 9 -0.79 -0.17 -14.63
CA ASP A 9 0.30 0.72 -14.21
C ASP A 9 1.67 0.12 -14.53
N ARG A 10 2.17 0.49 -15.71
CA ARG A 10 3.47 0.07 -16.25
C ARG A 10 4.60 1.07 -15.97
N ASN A 11 4.45 2.00 -15.01
CA ASN A 11 5.52 2.93 -14.67
C ASN A 11 6.84 2.18 -14.37
N PRO A 12 7.94 2.51 -15.09
CA PRO A 12 9.15 1.72 -15.04
C PRO A 12 9.88 1.75 -13.69
N ILE A 13 9.58 2.69 -12.79
CA ILE A 13 10.12 2.70 -11.41
C ILE A 13 9.74 1.43 -10.61
N HIS A 14 8.71 0.69 -11.05
CA HIS A 14 8.25 -0.54 -10.41
C HIS A 14 8.77 -1.83 -11.06
N THR A 15 9.37 -1.73 -12.25
CA THR A 15 9.69 -2.91 -13.09
C THR A 15 11.12 -2.91 -13.63
N SER A 16 11.80 -1.77 -13.69
CA SER A 16 13.17 -1.63 -14.16
C SER A 16 14.07 -1.02 -13.09
N ARG A 17 15.15 -1.72 -12.73
CA ARG A 17 16.15 -1.21 -11.79
C ARG A 17 16.85 0.04 -12.34
N LEU A 18 17.13 0.06 -13.65
CA LEU A 18 17.78 1.20 -14.29
C LEU A 18 16.90 2.45 -14.23
N ALA A 19 15.62 2.31 -14.59
CA ALA A 19 14.68 3.43 -14.53
C ALA A 19 14.48 3.90 -13.08
N ALA A 20 14.27 2.99 -12.13
CA ALA A 20 14.17 3.36 -10.71
C ALA A 20 15.38 4.17 -10.22
N LYS A 21 16.60 3.78 -10.62
CA LYS A 21 17.83 4.54 -10.31
C LYS A 21 17.85 5.92 -10.98
N ALA A 22 17.43 6.01 -12.25
CA ALA A 22 17.32 7.29 -12.96
C ALA A 22 16.33 8.25 -12.28
N PHE A 23 15.28 7.73 -11.64
CA PHE A 23 14.30 8.50 -10.86
C PHE A 23 14.66 8.63 -9.36
N GLY A 24 15.92 8.38 -8.98
CA GLY A 24 16.42 8.65 -7.63
C GLY A 24 16.13 7.56 -6.58
N PHE A 25 15.57 6.41 -6.99
CA PHE A 25 15.38 5.27 -6.08
C PHE A 25 16.57 4.32 -6.12
N PRO A 26 17.00 3.75 -4.97
CA PRO A 26 18.14 2.82 -4.96
C PRO A 26 17.85 1.51 -5.72
N ARG A 27 16.59 1.09 -5.77
CA ARG A 27 16.06 -0.07 -6.52
C ARG A 27 14.60 0.18 -6.87
N THR A 28 13.99 -0.74 -7.61
CA THR A 28 12.54 -0.73 -7.89
C THR A 28 11.73 -0.66 -6.60
N ILE A 29 10.66 0.12 -6.63
CA ILE A 29 9.73 0.27 -5.51
C ILE A 29 8.42 -0.47 -5.82
N ALA A 30 7.73 -0.97 -4.81
CA ALA A 30 6.40 -1.53 -5.01
C ALA A 30 5.42 -0.43 -5.46
N HIS A 31 4.42 -0.82 -6.24
CA HIS A 31 3.29 0.06 -6.53
C HIS A 31 2.59 0.46 -5.22
N GLY A 32 2.27 1.76 -5.07
CA GLY A 32 1.53 2.26 -3.91
C GLY A 32 0.21 1.52 -3.74
N MET A 33 -0.59 1.49 -4.81
CA MET A 33 -1.89 0.82 -4.83
C MET A 33 -1.82 -0.69 -4.60
N TYR A 34 -0.73 -1.36 -4.97
CA TYR A 34 -0.53 -2.77 -4.62
C TYR A 34 -0.39 -2.95 -3.10
N THR A 35 0.41 -2.09 -2.48
CA THR A 35 0.64 -2.13 -1.03
C THR A 35 -0.63 -1.78 -0.27
N ALA A 36 -1.35 -0.75 -0.72
CA ALA A 36 -2.62 -0.33 -0.15
C ALA A 36 -3.69 -1.43 -0.27
N ALA A 37 -3.87 -2.03 -1.44
CA ALA A 37 -4.85 -3.09 -1.65
C ALA A 37 -4.56 -4.35 -0.82
N ARG A 38 -3.27 -4.69 -0.62
CA ARG A 38 -2.87 -5.79 0.27
C ARG A 38 -3.19 -5.50 1.73
N ALA A 39 -3.07 -4.25 2.18
CA ALA A 39 -3.45 -3.84 3.52
C ALA A 39 -4.97 -3.80 3.71
N LEU A 40 -5.71 -3.27 2.73
CA LEU A 40 -7.18 -3.31 2.71
C LEU A 40 -7.72 -4.75 2.76
N ALA A 41 -7.08 -5.67 2.05
CA ALA A 41 -7.45 -7.09 2.10
C ALA A 41 -7.31 -7.70 3.51
N ALA A 42 -6.43 -7.15 4.35
CA ALA A 42 -6.28 -7.58 5.74
C ALA A 42 -7.40 -7.06 6.66
N VAL A 43 -8.12 -6.00 6.27
CA VAL A 43 -9.38 -5.59 6.94
C VAL A 43 -10.48 -6.63 6.71
N GLY A 44 -10.47 -7.29 5.54
CA GLY A 44 -11.41 -8.36 5.23
C GLY A 44 -12.84 -7.84 5.05
N PRO A 45 -13.85 -8.72 5.15
CA PRO A 45 -15.27 -8.39 4.90
C PRO A 45 -15.85 -7.31 5.81
N ALA A 46 -15.23 -7.05 6.97
CA ALA A 46 -15.69 -6.05 7.93
C ALA A 46 -15.71 -4.61 7.38
N ARG A 47 -15.00 -4.35 6.26
CA ARG A 47 -15.07 -3.07 5.55
C ARG A 47 -16.43 -2.79 4.90
N GLY A 48 -17.32 -3.79 4.79
CA GLY A 48 -18.59 -3.68 4.07
C GLY A 48 -18.44 -3.89 2.55
N GLU A 49 -19.59 -3.94 1.86
CA GLU A 49 -19.64 -4.09 0.39
C GLU A 49 -19.42 -2.76 -0.33
N ALA A 50 -20.00 -1.68 0.21
CA ALA A 50 -19.76 -0.30 -0.20
C ALA A 50 -19.02 0.44 0.92
N TYR A 51 -17.98 1.18 0.56
CA TYR A 51 -17.15 1.87 1.54
C TYR A 51 -16.40 3.04 0.90
N ARG A 52 -16.04 4.00 1.75
CA ARG A 52 -15.04 5.02 1.44
C ARG A 52 -13.67 4.50 1.84
N TRP A 53 -12.67 4.71 0.99
CA TRP A 53 -11.31 4.25 1.21
C TRP A 53 -10.30 5.38 0.96
N ASP A 54 -9.69 5.88 2.03
CA ASP A 54 -8.68 6.93 1.98
C ASP A 54 -7.29 6.33 2.28
N VAL A 55 -6.28 6.72 1.49
CA VAL A 55 -4.91 6.21 1.62
C VAL A 55 -3.92 7.35 1.52
N GLN A 56 -2.98 7.40 2.46
CA GLN A 56 -1.88 8.35 2.44
C GLN A 56 -0.53 7.63 2.34
N PHE A 57 0.19 7.88 1.25
CA PHE A 57 1.52 7.30 1.02
C PHE A 57 2.60 8.22 1.61
N ALA A 58 3.48 7.66 2.44
CA ALA A 58 4.54 8.40 3.15
C ALA A 58 5.94 8.15 2.58
N LYS A 59 6.35 6.88 2.47
CA LYS A 59 7.67 6.49 1.92
C LYS A 59 7.55 5.27 1.01
N PRO A 60 8.37 5.19 -0.05
CA PRO A 60 8.34 4.05 -0.97
C PRO A 60 8.72 2.74 -0.28
N VAL A 61 8.10 1.65 -0.72
CA VAL A 61 8.47 0.27 -0.35
C VAL A 61 9.54 -0.21 -1.33
N VAL A 62 10.82 -0.12 -0.98
CA VAL A 62 11.93 -0.55 -1.85
C VAL A 62 12.01 -2.08 -1.88
N LEU A 63 12.05 -2.69 -3.08
CA LEU A 63 12.03 -4.15 -3.25
C LEU A 63 13.43 -4.78 -3.34
N PRO A 64 13.60 -6.06 -2.93
CA PRO A 64 12.64 -6.86 -2.16
C PRO A 64 12.60 -6.41 -0.68
N THR A 65 11.44 -6.51 -0.04
CA THR A 65 11.31 -6.23 1.39
C THR A 65 10.09 -6.92 2.00
N THR A 66 10.09 -7.02 3.33
CA THR A 66 8.93 -7.42 4.13
C THR A 66 8.51 -6.22 4.97
N VAL A 67 7.22 -5.88 4.91
CA VAL A 67 6.61 -4.82 5.71
C VAL A 67 5.72 -5.43 6.77
N ALA A 68 5.59 -4.74 7.91
CA ALA A 68 4.54 -5.03 8.88
C ALA A 68 3.27 -4.25 8.50
N VAL A 69 2.13 -4.85 8.83
CA VAL A 69 0.80 -4.26 8.65
C VAL A 69 0.08 -4.35 9.98
N ARG A 70 -0.60 -3.28 10.37
CA ARG A 70 -1.53 -3.23 11.50
C ARG A 70 -2.87 -2.79 10.95
N VAL A 71 -3.92 -3.47 11.38
CA VAL A 71 -5.31 -3.06 11.19
C VAL A 71 -5.92 -2.95 12.57
N ALA A 72 -6.71 -1.91 12.81
CA ALA A 72 -7.45 -1.73 14.04
C ALA A 72 -8.76 -0.98 13.77
N PRO A 73 -9.80 -1.17 14.60
CA PRO A 73 -10.97 -0.30 14.59
C PRO A 73 -10.56 1.16 14.77
N ASP A 74 -11.21 2.06 14.03
CA ASP A 74 -10.99 3.50 14.08
C ASP A 74 -12.28 4.23 13.71
N GLY A 75 -12.97 4.79 14.71
CA GLY A 75 -14.29 5.38 14.55
C GLY A 75 -15.34 4.35 14.12
N ASP A 76 -16.05 4.67 13.04
CA ASP A 76 -17.05 3.80 12.39
C ASP A 76 -16.43 2.79 11.40
N GLY A 77 -15.10 2.77 11.30
CA GLY A 77 -14.37 1.98 10.32
C GLY A 77 -13.10 1.34 10.86
N TYR A 78 -12.11 1.20 9.97
CA TYR A 78 -10.83 0.59 10.29
C TYR A 78 -9.67 1.45 9.78
N GLY A 79 -8.75 1.76 10.67
CA GLY A 79 -7.45 2.30 10.34
C GLY A 79 -6.45 1.18 10.03
N TYR A 80 -5.58 1.39 9.05
CA TYR A 80 -4.44 0.52 8.83
C TYR A 80 -3.14 1.29 8.58
N GLN A 81 -2.03 0.67 9.00
CA GLN A 81 -0.69 1.22 8.91
C GLN A 81 0.24 0.18 8.33
N VAL A 82 1.14 0.61 7.44
CA VAL A 82 2.17 -0.24 6.85
C VAL A 82 3.53 0.40 7.09
N TRP A 83 4.47 -0.36 7.65
CA TRP A 83 5.80 0.15 7.99
C TRP A 83 6.88 -0.92 7.85
N ASN A 84 8.14 -0.48 7.79
CA ASN A 84 9.27 -1.38 7.93
C ASN A 84 9.46 -1.72 9.42
N ARG A 85 9.20 -2.97 9.82
CA ARG A 85 9.28 -3.40 11.23
C ARG A 85 10.66 -3.18 11.85
N ARG A 86 11.74 -3.30 11.07
CA ARG A 86 13.11 -3.16 11.56
C ARG A 86 13.51 -1.72 11.76
N THR A 87 13.14 -0.83 10.85
CA THR A 87 13.59 0.58 10.87
C THR A 87 12.53 1.56 11.38
N GLY A 88 11.31 1.10 11.68
CA GLY A 88 10.18 1.95 12.07
C GLY A 88 9.66 2.89 10.97
N ARG A 89 10.18 2.80 9.74
CA ARG A 89 9.84 3.76 8.67
C ARG A 89 8.41 3.53 8.17
N PRO A 90 7.52 4.54 8.20
CA PRO A 90 6.17 4.39 7.70
C PRO A 90 6.18 4.37 6.17
N HIS A 91 5.35 3.52 5.58
CA HIS A 91 5.16 3.45 4.13
C HIS A 91 3.84 4.07 3.71
N LEU A 92 2.75 3.69 4.37
CA LEU A 92 1.45 4.30 4.18
C LEU A 92 0.58 4.13 5.42
N THR A 93 -0.44 4.97 5.50
CA THR A 93 -1.61 4.80 6.35
C THR A 93 -2.84 4.77 5.47
N GLY A 94 -3.93 4.21 5.97
CA GLY A 94 -5.23 4.34 5.34
C GLY A 94 -6.35 4.13 6.32
N HIS A 95 -7.53 4.54 5.90
CA HIS A 95 -8.76 4.42 6.64
C HIS A 95 -9.84 3.90 5.69
N VAL A 96 -10.67 2.99 6.19
CA VAL A 96 -11.84 2.50 5.46
C VAL A 96 -13.07 2.65 6.33
N THR A 97 -14.05 3.39 5.82
CA THR A 97 -15.34 3.61 6.45
C THR A 97 -16.43 2.91 5.63
N PRO A 98 -17.15 1.93 6.20
CA PRO A 98 -18.31 1.34 5.55
C PRO A 98 -19.35 2.43 5.23
N HIS A 99 -19.95 2.38 4.04
CA HIS A 99 -21.14 3.17 3.78
C HIS A 99 -22.31 2.57 4.57
N GLN A 100 -22.94 3.37 5.41
CA GLN A 100 -24.24 3.00 5.95
C GLN A 100 -25.31 3.25 4.87
N PRO A 101 -26.24 2.30 4.66
CA PRO A 101 -27.35 2.49 3.74
C PRO A 101 -28.30 3.61 4.18
#